data_AF-I3Z2D2-F1
#
_entry.id   AF-I3Z2D2-F1
#
_cell.length_a   1.000
_cell.length_b   1.000
_cell.length_c   1.000
_cell.angle_alpha   90.00
_cell.angle_beta   90.00
_cell.angle_gamma   90.00
#
_symmetry.space_group_name_H-M   'P 1'
#
loop_
_entity.id
_entity.type
_entity.pdbx_description
1 polymer ?
#
loop_
_entity_poly.entity_id
_entity_poly.type
_entity_poly.pdbx_seq_one_letter_code
_entity_poly.pdbx_strand_id
1 'polypeptide(L)'
;MGEKKCPHCGQWSVWTTDINDICEHCGKPLGGRDLEYKEQRDRDTQANEEQWIFYIKETDSEFVKGMKKVGNFFYTIYLAIITFLAWVIAALPG
;
A
#
# COMPACT_ATOMS: atom_id res chain seq x y z
N MET A 1 24.52 -4.35 13.87
CA MET A 1 23.84 -3.21 14.50
C MET A 1 24.39 -1.96 13.83
N GLY A 2 23.52 -1.16 13.23
CA GLY A 2 23.94 0.08 12.57
C GLY A 2 23.80 1.26 13.53
N GLU A 3 24.47 2.36 13.22
CA GLU A 3 24.20 3.66 13.85
C GLU A 3 23.69 4.61 12.77
N LYS A 4 22.68 5.40 13.08
CA LYS A 4 22.14 6.42 12.18
C LYS A 4 22.23 7.77 12.86
N LYS A 5 22.70 8.78 12.13
CA LYS A 5 22.70 10.16 12.60
C LYS A 5 21.26 10.68 12.60
N CYS A 6 20.78 11.14 13.75
CA CYS A 6 19.45 11.69 13.90
C CYS A 6 19.29 12.98 13.07
N PRO A 7 18.27 13.09 12.22
CA PRO A 7 18.01 14.30 11.42
C PRO A 7 17.53 15.50 12.26
N HIS A 8 17.15 15.28 13.53
CA HIS A 8 16.61 16.33 14.40
C HIS A 8 17.62 16.91 15.40
N CYS A 9 18.46 16.08 16.04
CA CYS A 9 19.47 16.54 17.01
C CYS A 9 20.91 16.43 16.49
N GLY A 10 21.14 15.75 15.36
CA GLY A 10 22.47 15.57 14.77
C GLY A 10 23.40 14.60 15.52
N GLN A 11 22.93 13.93 16.56
CA GLN A 11 23.69 12.90 17.27
C GLN A 11 23.49 11.52 16.62
N TRP A 12 24.48 10.64 16.76
CA TRP A 12 24.38 9.25 16.34
C TRP A 12 23.61 8.45 17.38
N SER A 13 22.65 7.64 16.93
CA SER A 13 21.94 6.71 17.80
C SER A 13 21.90 5.33 17.17
N VAL A 14 21.70 4.32 18.03
CA VAL A 14 21.53 2.93 17.60
C VAL A 14 20.38 2.83 16.60
N TRP A 15 20.60 2.10 15.52
CA TRP A 15 19.63 1.89 14.46
C TRP A 15 19.50 0.42 14.12
N THR A 16 18.26 -0.08 14.21
CA THR A 16 17.89 -1.47 13.98
C THR A 16 17.40 -1.73 12.55
N THR A 17 17.47 -0.73 11.66
CA THR A 17 16.91 -0.74 10.29
C THR A 17 15.39 -0.53 10.25
N ASP A 18 14.73 -0.32 11.41
CA ASP A 18 13.37 0.19 11.43
C ASP A 18 13.38 1.71 11.15
N ILE A 19 12.39 2.17 10.39
CA ILE A 19 12.14 3.57 10.08
C ILE A 19 11.44 4.30 11.24
N ASN A 20 10.77 3.56 12.12
CA ASN A 20 10.10 4.05 13.32
C ASN A 20 11.04 4.10 14.54
N ASP A 21 12.30 3.69 14.39
CA ASP A 21 13.29 3.75 15.48
C ASP A 21 13.40 5.18 16.03
N ILE A 22 13.53 5.28 17.34
CA ILE A 22 13.54 6.55 18.06
C ILE A 22 14.98 6.87 18.48
N CYS A 23 15.37 8.14 18.40
CA CYS A 23 16.66 8.59 18.88
C CYS A 23 16.75 8.51 20.41
N GLU A 24 17.76 7.82 20.93
CA GLU A 24 18.03 7.68 22.38
C GLU A 24 18.32 9.02 23.08
N HIS A 25 18.71 10.06 22.34
CA HIS A 25 19.07 11.36 22.91
C HIS A 25 17.93 12.38 22.92
N CYS A 26 17.11 12.40 21.86
CA CYS A 26 16.08 13.44 21.69
C CYS A 26 14.65 12.90 21.63
N GLY A 27 14.45 11.58 21.65
CA GLY A 27 13.13 10.95 21.64
C GLY A 27 12.34 11.14 20.33
N LYS A 28 12.96 11.68 19.27
CA LYS A 28 12.35 11.87 17.96
C LYS A 28 12.69 10.72 17.01
N PRO A 29 11.82 10.42 16.03
CA PRO A 29 12.07 9.34 15.10
C PRO A 29 13.32 9.56 14.23
N LEU A 30 14.03 8.47 13.93
CA LEU A 30 15.21 8.45 13.08
C LEU A 30 14.89 8.36 11.59
N GLY A 31 13.65 8.03 11.23
CA GLY A 31 13.19 7.93 9.85
C GLY A 31 13.19 9.25 9.08
N GLY A 32 13.04 10.41 9.75
CA GLY A 32 13.02 11.71 9.09
C GLY A 32 12.05 11.74 7.89
N ARG A 33 12.56 12.14 6.71
CA ARG A 33 11.78 12.16 5.46
C ARG A 33 11.22 10.79 5.05
N ASP A 34 11.87 9.69 5.40
CA ASP A 34 11.40 8.35 5.02
C ASP A 34 10.07 7.99 5.71
N LEU A 35 9.83 8.53 6.92
CA LEU A 35 8.54 8.41 7.61
C LEU A 35 7.45 9.23 6.91
N GLU A 36 7.75 10.46 6.50
CA GLU A 36 6.81 11.31 5.76
C GLU A 36 6.40 10.66 4.44
N TYR A 37 7.36 10.08 3.70
CA TYR A 37 7.07 9.32 2.48
C TYR A 37 6.24 8.08 2.75
N LYS A 38 6.48 7.37 3.85
CA LYS A 38 5.66 6.21 4.23
C LYS A 38 4.23 6.64 4.57
N GLU A 39 4.04 7.67 5.38
CA GLU A 39 2.70 8.18 5.68
C GLU A 39 1.95 8.60 4.41
N GLN A 40 2.66 9.23 3.47
CA GLN A 40 2.08 9.61 2.19
C GLN A 40 1.68 8.39 1.35
N ARG A 41 2.55 7.38 1.25
CA ARG A 41 2.26 6.09 0.60
C ARG A 41 1.06 5.39 1.22
N ASP A 42 0.97 5.39 2.55
CA ASP A 42 -0.12 4.74 3.27
C ASP A 42 -1.45 5.45 3.01
N ARG A 43 -1.45 6.79 3.00
CA ARG A 43 -2.62 7.60 2.60
C ARG A 43 -3.02 7.36 1.15
N ASP A 44 -2.06 7.36 0.24
CA ASP A 44 -2.32 7.14 -1.19
C ASP A 44 -2.85 5.72 -1.45
N THR A 45 -2.34 4.72 -0.71
CA THR A 45 -2.81 3.33 -0.81
C THR A 45 -4.25 3.23 -0.34
N GLN A 46 -4.58 3.81 0.82
CA GLN A 46 -5.96 3.85 1.32
C GLN A 46 -6.90 4.59 0.35
N ALA A 47 -6.48 5.74 -0.17
CA ALA A 47 -7.29 6.50 -1.12
C ALA A 47 -7.54 5.71 -2.42
N ASN A 48 -6.51 5.03 -2.93
CA ASN A 48 -6.64 4.17 -4.12
C ASN A 48 -7.57 2.98 -3.86
N GLU A 49 -7.48 2.35 -2.69
CA GLU A 49 -8.38 1.27 -2.28
C GLU A 49 -9.82 1.77 -2.20
N GLU A 50 -10.06 2.93 -1.58
CA GLU A 50 -11.40 3.51 -1.45
C GLU A 50 -12.03 3.94 -2.79
N GLN A 51 -11.20 4.30 -3.77
CA GLN A 51 -11.64 4.61 -5.13
C GLN A 51 -11.99 3.37 -5.96
N TRP A 52 -11.64 2.17 -5.50
CA TRP A 52 -11.96 0.93 -6.20
C TRP A 52 -13.47 0.68 -6.22
N ILE A 53 -14.01 0.33 -7.38
CA ILE A 53 -15.47 0.21 -7.59
C ILE A 53 -16.12 -0.89 -6.73
N PHE A 54 -15.36 -1.92 -6.36
CA PHE A 54 -15.82 -2.99 -5.47
C PHE A 54 -15.28 -2.88 -4.04
N TYR A 55 -14.71 -1.73 -3.66
CA TYR A 55 -14.26 -1.51 -2.28
C TYR A 55 -15.42 -1.66 -1.31
N ILE A 56 -15.24 -2.50 -0.31
CA ILE A 56 -16.23 -2.78 0.71
C ILE A 56 -16.01 -1.81 1.86
N LYS A 57 -16.93 -0.87 2.06
CA LYS A 57 -16.88 0.06 3.18
C LYS A 57 -17.46 -0.61 4.42
N GLU A 58 -16.93 -0.28 5.59
CA GLU A 58 -17.48 -0.79 6.85
C GLU A 58 -18.94 -0.35 7.06
N THR A 59 -19.28 0.84 6.57
CA THR A 59 -20.62 1.44 6.58
C THR A 59 -21.61 0.81 5.61
N ASP A 60 -21.17 -0.07 4.70
CA ASP A 60 -22.08 -0.75 3.77
C ASP A 60 -22.94 -1.79 4.52
N SER A 61 -24.21 -1.89 4.13
CA SER A 61 -25.10 -2.95 4.62
C SER A 61 -24.63 -4.34 4.18
N GLU A 62 -24.95 -5.39 4.95
CA GLU A 62 -24.52 -6.77 4.64
C GLU A 62 -24.91 -7.23 3.24
N PHE A 63 -26.07 -6.80 2.75
CA PHE A 63 -26.52 -7.08 1.38
C PHE A 63 -25.60 -6.43 0.32
N VAL A 64 -25.24 -5.15 0.51
CA VAL A 64 -24.33 -4.43 -0.40
C VAL A 64 -22.94 -5.05 -0.36
N LYS A 65 -22.45 -5.46 0.81
CA LYS A 65 -21.19 -6.20 0.96
C LYS A 65 -21.21 -7.50 0.15
N GLY A 66 -22.32 -8.24 0.22
CA GLY A 66 -22.54 -9.45 -0.58
C GLY A 66 -22.50 -9.18 -2.08
N MET A 67 -23.27 -8.18 -2.55
CA MET A 67 -23.30 -7.81 -3.97
C MET A 67 -21.93 -7.36 -4.50
N LYS A 68 -21.20 -6.53 -3.74
CA LYS A 68 -19.85 -6.08 -4.12
C LYS A 68 -18.88 -7.26 -4.23
N LYS A 69 -18.96 -8.23 -3.31
CA LYS A 69 -18.13 -9.45 -3.36
C LYS A 69 -18.41 -10.29 -4.62
N VAL A 70 -19.70 -10.46 -4.96
CA VAL A 70 -20.12 -11.18 -6.19
C VAL A 70 -19.70 -10.41 -7.44
N GLY A 71 -19.88 -9.09 -7.46
CA GLY A 71 -19.46 -8.23 -8.56
C GLY A 71 -17.95 -8.29 -8.81
N ASN A 72 -17.15 -8.21 -7.74
CA ASN A 72 -15.70 -8.33 -7.82
C ASN A 72 -15.28 -9.70 -8.39
N PHE A 73 -15.93 -10.78 -7.98
CA PHE A 73 -15.66 -12.13 -8.48
C PHE A 73 -15.87 -12.23 -10.00
N PHE A 74 -17.02 -11.76 -10.50
CA PHE A 74 -17.29 -11.75 -11.94
C PHE A 74 -16.34 -10.82 -12.71
N TYR A 75 -16.00 -9.67 -12.14
CA TYR A 75 -15.03 -8.75 -12.73
C TYR A 75 -13.64 -9.39 -12.87
N THR A 76 -13.18 -10.12 -11.85
CA THR A 76 -11.92 -10.86 -11.92
C THR A 76 -11.94 -11.93 -13.02
N ILE A 77 -13.03 -12.69 -13.14
CA ILE A 77 -13.19 -13.68 -14.23
C ILE A 77 -13.16 -13.00 -15.59
N TYR A 78 -13.90 -11.90 -15.75
CA TYR A 78 -13.93 -11.12 -16.99
C TYR A 78 -12.53 -10.65 -17.38
N LEU A 79 -11.80 -10.02 -16.46
CA LEU A 79 -10.42 -9.59 -16.71
C LEU A 79 -9.52 -10.77 -17.09
N ALA A 80 -9.62 -11.90 -16.40
CA ALA A 80 -8.82 -13.09 -16.72
C ALA A 80 -9.07 -13.58 -18.15
N ILE A 81 -10.33 -13.60 -18.60
CA ILE A 81 -10.69 -13.98 -19.97
C ILE A 81 -10.11 -12.96 -20.97
N ILE A 82 -10.30 -11.66 -20.74
CA ILE A 82 -9.81 -10.62 -21.65
C ILE A 82 -8.28 -10.64 -21.74
N THR A 83 -7.57 -10.76 -20.62
CA THR A 83 -6.11 -10.88 -20.60
C THR A 83 -5.64 -12.14 -21.32
N PHE A 84 -6.33 -13.27 -21.12
CA PHE A 84 -6.02 -14.50 -21.85
C PHE A 84 -6.20 -14.33 -23.36
N LEU A 85 -7.33 -13.77 -23.81
CA LEU A 85 -7.58 -13.52 -25.23
C LEU A 85 -6.55 -12.55 -25.82
N ALA A 86 -6.22 -11.47 -25.11
CA ALA A 86 -5.19 -10.51 -25.54
C ALA A 86 -3.81 -11.20 -25.69
N TRP A 87 -3.46 -12.07 -24.74
CA TRP A 87 -2.24 -12.87 -24.83
C TRP A 87 -2.26 -13.82 -26.03
N VAL A 88 -3.37 -14.52 -26.28
CA VAL A 88 -3.52 -15.41 -27.45
C VAL A 88 -3.34 -14.62 -28.75
N ILE A 89 -3.99 -13.45 -28.87
CA ILE A 89 -3.86 -12.59 -30.07
C ILE A 89 -2.40 -12.15 -30.26
N ALA A 90 -1.73 -11.74 -29.19
CA ALA A 90 -0.34 -11.30 -29.25
C ALA A 90 0.65 -12.45 -29.58
N ALA A 91 0.31 -13.68 -29.20
CA ALA A 91 1.14 -14.86 -29.44
C ALA A 91 0.97 -15.47 -30.84
N LEU A 92 -0.08 -15.09 -31.59
CA LEU A 92 -0.24 -15.52 -32.97
C LEU A 92 0.79 -14.81 -33.85
N PRO A 93 1.57 -15.53 -34.69
CA PRO A 93 2.37 -14.89 -35.72
C PRO A 93 1.39 -14.27 -36.73
N GLY A 94 1.49 -12.95 -36.92
CA GLY A 94 0.69 -12.20 -37.89
C GLY A 94 0.92 -12.65 -39.33
#